data_AF-A0A938C9W6-F1
#
_entry.id   AF-A0A938C9W6-F1
#
_cell.length_a   1.000
_cell.length_b   1.000
_cell.length_c   1.000
_cell.angle_alpha   90.00
_cell.angle_beta   90.00
_cell.angle_gamma   90.00
#
_symmetry.space_group_name_H-M   'P 1'
#
loop_
_entity.id
_entity.type
_entity.pdbx_description
1 polymer ?
#
loop_
_entity_poly.entity_id
_entity_poly.type
_entity_poly.pdbx_seq_one_letter_code
_entity_poly.pdbx_strand_id
1 'polypeptide(L)' 'MADSPIDFYFDFSSPFGYLASERIDDIAGRHGRTTVWRPFLLGAVFKIVGTAPLLDYPMKGDYSRRDMVRSARL' A
#
# COMPACT_ATOMS: atom_id res chain seq x y z
N MET A 1 -13.97 22.00 13.24
CA MET A 1 -14.46 20.93 12.33
C MET A 1 -13.44 19.83 12.39
N ALA A 2 -13.82 18.59 12.67
CA ALA A 2 -12.86 17.48 12.60
C ALA A 2 -12.55 17.21 11.12
N ASP A 3 -11.29 17.19 10.74
CA ASP A 3 -10.89 16.88 9.36
C ASP A 3 -11.30 15.44 9.01
N SER A 4 -11.78 15.23 7.78
CA SER A 4 -12.23 13.92 7.30
C SER A 4 -11.15 12.84 7.49
N PRO A 5 -11.47 11.59 7.86
CA PRO A 5 -10.46 10.54 8.03
C PRO A 5 -9.73 10.20 6.71
N ILE A 6 -8.60 9.50 6.81
CA ILE A 6 -7.90 8.88 5.68
C ILE A 6 -8.41 7.44 5.52
N ASP A 7 -9.04 7.14 4.39
CA ASP A 7 -9.37 5.76 4.02
C ASP A 7 -8.12 5.04 3.50
N PHE A 8 -7.66 4.03 4.22
CA PHE A 8 -6.49 3.23 3.85
C PHE A 8 -6.89 1.81 3.45
N TYR A 9 -6.86 1.54 2.15
CA TYR A 9 -7.15 0.23 1.58
C TYR A 9 -5.90 -0.65 1.60
N PHE A 10 -5.96 -1.77 2.32
CA PHE A 10 -4.81 -2.60 2.61
C PHE A 10 -5.04 -4.08 2.24
N ASP A 11 -4.02 -4.67 1.61
CA ASP A 11 -3.94 -6.10 1.30
C ASP A 11 -2.54 -6.59 1.72
N PHE A 12 -2.50 -7.69 2.48
CA PHE A 12 -1.25 -8.31 2.97
C PHE A 12 -0.31 -8.77 1.87
N SER A 13 -0.82 -9.02 0.66
CA SER A 13 0.00 -9.37 -0.51
C SER A 13 0.80 -8.19 -1.07
N SER A 14 0.49 -6.95 -0.66
CA SER A 14 1.15 -5.74 -1.15
C SER A 14 2.40 -5.40 -0.34
N PRO A 15 3.61 -5.51 -0.92
CA PRO A 15 4.83 -5.15 -0.20
C PRO A 15 4.91 -3.66 0.13
N PHE A 16 4.45 -2.79 -0.77
CA PHE A 16 4.38 -1.35 -0.51
C PHE A 16 3.22 -1.00 0.43
N GLY A 17 2.14 -1.78 0.40
CA GLY A 17 1.06 -1.69 1.37
C GLY A 17 1.57 -1.92 2.79
N TYR A 18 2.42 -2.94 3.00
CA TYR A 18 3.06 -3.20 4.28
C TYR A 18 3.93 -2.03 4.76
N LEU A 19 4.78 -1.48 3.88
CA LEU A 19 5.62 -0.33 4.27
C LEU A 19 4.79 0.91 4.64
N ALA A 20 3.67 1.13 3.94
CA ALA A 20 2.74 2.20 4.26
C ALA A 20 1.96 1.92 5.55
N SER A 21 1.60 0.66 5.84
CA SER A 21 0.84 0.30 7.04
C SER A 21 1.59 0.62 8.33
N GLU A 22 2.92 0.52 8.31
CA GLU A 22 3.78 0.90 9.45
C GLU A 22 3.79 2.40 9.74
N ARG A 23 3.22 3.25 8.87
CA ARG A 23 3.34 4.72 8.95
C ARG A 23 2.01 5.46 8.90
N ILE A 24 0.95 4.84 8.39
CA ILE A 24 -0.26 5.57 7.99
C ILE A 24 -0.96 6.25 9.18
N ASP A 25 -0.97 5.61 10.35
CA ASP A 25 -1.57 6.16 11.57
C ASP A 25 -0.78 7.36 12.11
N ASP A 26 0.55 7.28 12.11
CA ASP A 26 1.43 8.40 12.47
C ASP A 26 1.26 9.58 11.50
N ILE A 27 1.14 9.30 10.20
CA ILE A 27 0.88 10.31 9.18
C ILE A 27 -0.48 10.98 9.43
N ALA A 28 -1.54 10.20 9.67
CA ALA A 28 -2.85 10.74 9.99
C ALA A 28 -2.79 11.63 11.25
N GLY A 29 -2.11 11.16 12.30
CA GLY A 29 -1.92 11.90 13.55
C GLY A 29 -1.22 13.25 13.38
N ARG A 30 -0.17 13.33 12.54
CA ARG A 30 0.53 14.58 12.22
C ARG A 30 -0.37 15.64 11.57
N HIS A 31 -1.46 15.21 10.95
CA HIS A 31 -2.44 16.09 10.32
C HIS A 31 -3.72 16.26 11.16
N GLY A 32 -3.77 15.77 12.40
CA GLY A 32 -4.99 15.83 13.23
C GLY A 32 -6.14 14.99 12.69
N ARG A 33 -5.84 13.94 11.91
CA ARG A 33 -6.80 13.03 11.26
C ARG A 33 -6.70 11.64 11.87
N THR A 34 -7.72 10.82 11.62
CA THR A 34 -7.71 9.38 11.92
C THR A 34 -7.57 8.57 10.64
N THR A 35 -7.17 7.31 10.77
CA THR A 35 -7.15 6.34 9.66
C THR A 35 -8.36 5.41 9.77
N VAL A 36 -9.06 5.19 8.66
CA VAL A 36 -10.07 4.14 8.50
C VAL A 36 -9.45 3.02 7.68
N TRP A 37 -9.17 1.91 8.34
CA TRP A 37 -8.58 0.73 7.72
C TRP A 37 -9.61 -0.07 6.95
N ARG A 38 -9.33 -0.34 5.67
CA ARG A 38 -10.22 -1.04 4.76
C ARG A 38 -9.51 -2.27 4.20
N PRO A 39 -9.84 -3.48 4.67
CA PRO A 39 -9.34 -4.70 4.07
C PRO A 39 -9.69 -4.74 2.57
N PHE A 40 -8.73 -5.10 1.75
CA PHE A 40 -8.84 -5.12 0.29
C PHE A 40 -8.24 -6.41 -0.27
N LEU A 41 -8.71 -6.82 -1.47
CA LEU A 41 -8.27 -8.04 -2.14
C LEU A 41 -7.77 -7.73 -3.55
N LEU A 42 -6.50 -7.38 -3.68
CA LEU A 42 -5.82 -7.05 -4.93
C LEU A 42 -5.89 -8.19 -5.95
N GLY A 43 -5.77 -9.44 -5.50
CA GLY A 43 -5.85 -10.61 -6.39
C GLY A 43 -7.15 -10.67 -7.20
N ALA A 44 -8.28 -10.24 -6.62
CA ALA A 44 -9.56 -10.15 -7.34
C ALA A 44 -9.56 -8.98 -8.34
N VAL A 45 -9.00 -7.83 -7.94
CA VAL A 45 -8.88 -6.65 -8.81
C VAL A 45 -8.02 -6.92 -10.03
N PHE A 46 -6.89 -7.60 -9.85
CA PHE A 46 -6.01 -7.99 -10.95
C PHE A 46 -6.77 -8.79 -12.01
N LYS A 47 -7.61 -9.73 -11.60
CA LYS A 47 -8.47 -10.51 -12.51
C LYS A 47 -9.50 -9.65 -13.23
N ILE A 48 -10.15 -8.71 -12.52
CA ILE A 48 -11.19 -7.85 -13.09
C ILE A 48 -10.61 -6.87 -14.11
N VAL A 49 -9.46 -6.27 -13.80
CA VAL A 49 -8.85 -5.21 -14.62
C VAL A 49 -7.90 -5.77 -15.69
N GLY A 50 -7.58 -7.07 -15.64
CA GLY A 50 -6.64 -7.71 -16.56
C GLY A 50 -5.19 -7.31 -16.30
N THR A 51 -4.84 -7.07 -15.04
CA THR A 51 -3.49 -6.74 -14.59
C THR A 51 -2.88 -7.87 -13.77
N ALA A 52 -1.62 -7.71 -13.36
CA ALA A 52 -0.88 -8.70 -12.59
C ALA A 52 -0.25 -8.06 -11.34
N PRO A 53 0.21 -8.86 -10.37
CA PRO A 53 1.08 -8.36 -9.31
C PRO A 53 2.29 -7.60 -9.85
N LEU A 54 2.73 -6.55 -9.13
CA LEU A 54 3.82 -5.67 -9.57
C LEU A 54 5.12 -6.42 -9.91
N LEU A 55 5.45 -7.46 -9.13
CA LEU A 55 6.67 -8.24 -9.30
C LEU A 55 6.66 -9.10 -10.56
N ASP A 56 5.49 -9.35 -11.15
CA ASP A 56 5.33 -10.21 -12.32
C ASP A 56 5.48 -9.45 -13.64
N TYR A 57 5.58 -8.11 -13.60
CA TYR A 57 5.83 -7.30 -14.80
C TYR A 57 7.30 -7.37 -15.23
N PRO A 58 7.63 -7.88 -16.43
CA PRO A 58 9.03 -8.09 -16.85
C PRO A 58 9.91 -6.83 -16.80
N MET A 59 9.35 -5.68 -17.17
CA MET A 59 10.09 -4.42 -17.18
C MET A 59 10.28 -3.80 -15.79
N LYS A 60 9.49 -4.21 -14.79
CA LYS A 60 9.42 -3.53 -13.47
C LYS A 60 9.79 -4.43 -12.30
N GLY A 61 9.66 -5.75 -12.42
CA GLY A 61 9.78 -6.69 -11.30
C GLY A 61 11.14 -6.62 -10.61
N ASP A 62 12.22 -6.70 -11.38
CA ASP A 62 13.60 -6.67 -10.86
C ASP A 62 13.96 -5.34 -10.19
N TYR A 63 13.47 -4.23 -10.74
CA TYR A 63 13.60 -2.93 -10.08
C TYR A 63 12.80 -2.90 -8.78
N SER A 64 11.54 -3.30 -8.82
CA SER A 64 10.61 -3.23 -7.69
C SER A 64 11.09 -4.07 -6.51
N ARG A 65 11.66 -5.25 -6.75
CA ARG A 65 12.26 -6.08 -5.70
C ARG A 65 13.42 -5.36 -4.99
N ARG A 66 14.29 -4.70 -5.75
CA ARG A 66 15.41 -3.91 -5.18
C ARG A 66 14.89 -2.69 -4.42
N ASP A 67 13.84 -2.06 -4.95
CA ASP A 67 13.23 -0.88 -4.36
C ASP A 67 12.51 -1.17 -3.04
N MET A 68 11.83 -2.32 -2.94
CA MET A 68 11.23 -2.80 -1.69
C MET A 68 12.27 -2.88 -0.57
N VAL A 69 13.43 -3.47 -0.84
CA VAL A 69 14.51 -3.61 0.15
C VAL A 69 15.09 -2.25 0.55
N ARG A 70 15.15 -1.28 -0.38
CA ARG A 70 15.63 0.08 -0.09
C ARG A 70 14.62 0.84 0.76
N SER A 71 13.34 0.77 0.39
CA SER A 71 12.25 1.44 1.08
C SER A 71 12.06 0.91 2.51
N ALA A 72 12.30 -0.39 2.74
CA ALA A 72 12.23 -1.00 4.08
C ALA A 72 13.34 -0.55 5.05
N ARG A 73 14.37 0.19 4.59
CA ARG A 73 15.45 0.70 5.45
C ARG A 73 15.16 2.09 6.02
N LEU A 74 14.16 2.77 5.47
CA LEU A 74 13.74 4.11 5.87
C LEU A 74 12.77 4.04 7.04
#